data_AF-A0A429M8Z2-F1
#
_entry.id   AF-A0A429M8Z2-F1
#
_cell.length_a   1.000
_cell.length_b   1.000
_cell.length_c   1.000
_cell.angle_alpha   90.00
_cell.angle_beta   90.00
_cell.angle_gamma   90.00
#
_symmetry.space_group_name_H-M   'P 1'
#
loop_
_entity.id
_entity.type
_entity.pdbx_description
1 polymer ?
#
loop_
_entity_poly.entity_id
_entity_poly.type
_entity_poly.pdbx_seq_one_letter_code
_entity_poly.pdbx_strand_id
1 'polypeptide(L)'
;NREPDFDALVKKGHELIEAGMSAVVYCGSMGDWPLLTEAQRQEGVARLVAAGIPTIVGTGAVNSKEAVSHAAHAEKVGAQGLMVIPRVLSRGASPTAQKAHFSAILKAAPSLPAVIYNSPYYGFATRADLFFELRREFPNLIGFKEFGGAADMRYAAEFITSQDDSVTLMA
;
A
#
# COMPACT_ATOMS: atom_id res chain seq x y z
N ASN A 1 23.39 8.28 14.52
CA ASN A 1 23.30 6.95 15.18
C ASN A 1 22.59 5.90 14.32
N ARG A 2 22.27 6.14 13.03
CA ARG A 2 21.47 5.24 12.16
C ARG A 2 20.02 5.01 12.61
N GLU A 3 19.53 5.80 13.57
CA GLU A 3 18.11 5.85 13.87
C GLU A 3 17.37 6.73 12.84
N PRO A 4 16.10 6.44 12.56
CA PRO A 4 15.27 7.31 11.73
C PRO A 4 15.15 8.71 12.34
N ASP A 5 15.37 9.73 11.51
CA ASP A 5 15.08 11.11 11.88
C ASP A 5 13.62 11.44 11.50
N PHE A 6 12.71 11.23 12.45
CA PHE A 6 11.28 11.47 12.22
C PHE A 6 10.94 12.96 12.08
N ASP A 7 11.72 13.86 12.69
CA ASP A 7 11.51 15.29 12.55
C ASP A 7 11.86 15.74 11.12
N ALA A 8 12.98 15.22 10.58
CA ALA A 8 13.34 15.43 9.19
C ALA A 8 12.35 14.79 8.21
N LEU A 9 11.81 13.60 8.53
CA LEU A 9 10.75 12.96 7.74
C LEU A 9 9.52 13.85 7.62
N VAL A 10 9.02 14.38 8.75
CA VAL A 10 7.86 15.28 8.77
C VAL A 10 8.17 16.58 8.02
N LYS A 11 9.34 17.17 8.25
CA LYS A 11 9.78 18.38 7.53
C LYS A 11 9.77 18.16 6.02
N LYS A 12 10.33 17.06 5.53
CA LYS A 12 10.35 16.73 4.10
C LYS A 12 8.94 16.49 3.56
N GLY A 13 8.07 15.87 4.35
CA GLY A 13 6.66 15.70 4.01
C GLY A 13 5.98 17.05 3.76
N HIS A 14 6.13 18.03 4.65
CA HIS A 14 5.60 19.39 4.44
C HIS A 14 6.18 20.05 3.21
N GLU A 15 7.49 20.02 3.01
CA GLU A 15 8.14 20.60 1.81
C GLU A 15 7.55 20.04 0.50
N LEU A 16 7.24 18.74 0.46
CA LEU A 16 6.62 18.11 -0.71
C LEU A 16 5.16 18.53 -0.91
N ILE A 17 4.38 18.63 0.16
CA ILE A 17 3.00 19.12 0.10
C ILE A 17 2.96 20.58 -0.35
N GLU A 18 3.84 21.43 0.20
CA GLU A 18 4.00 22.84 -0.21
C GLU A 18 4.43 22.98 -1.67
N ALA A 19 5.25 22.04 -2.17
CA ALA A 19 5.63 21.97 -3.58
C ALA A 19 4.50 21.50 -4.51
N GLY A 20 3.34 21.07 -3.97
CA GLY A 20 2.15 20.71 -4.73
C GLY A 20 1.85 19.21 -4.77
N MET A 21 2.56 18.36 -4.02
CA MET A 21 2.17 16.95 -3.88
C MET A 21 0.86 16.83 -3.12
N SER A 22 -0.02 15.92 -3.54
CA SER A 22 -1.31 15.70 -2.88
C SER A 22 -1.23 14.83 -1.63
N ALA A 23 -0.26 13.92 -1.58
CA ALA A 23 -0.06 12.97 -0.49
C ALA A 23 1.35 12.39 -0.52
N VAL A 24 1.71 11.67 0.54
CA VAL A 24 2.94 10.89 0.65
C VAL A 24 2.63 9.41 0.87
N VAL A 25 3.52 8.53 0.41
CA VAL A 25 3.46 7.09 0.74
C VAL A 25 4.55 6.77 1.75
N TYR A 26 4.17 6.26 2.93
CA TYR A 26 5.14 5.85 3.95
C TYR A 26 4.66 4.64 4.77
N CYS A 27 5.47 3.63 5.07
CA CYS A 27 6.82 3.39 4.57
C CYS A 27 6.78 2.38 3.42
N GLY A 28 7.32 2.78 2.25
CA GLY A 28 7.51 1.90 1.09
C GLY A 28 8.97 1.45 0.94
N SER A 29 9.34 0.91 -0.21
CA SER A 29 10.75 0.58 -0.53
C SER A 29 11.66 1.80 -0.45
N MET A 30 11.18 2.97 -0.91
CA MET A 30 11.91 4.24 -0.84
C MET A 30 12.18 4.75 0.59
N GLY A 31 11.46 4.21 1.58
CA GLY A 31 11.70 4.51 3.00
C GLY A 31 12.46 3.41 3.73
N ASP A 32 13.07 2.47 3.00
CA ASP A 32 13.85 1.35 3.52
C ASP A 32 13.08 0.46 4.52
N TRP A 33 11.81 0.18 4.24
CA TRP A 33 10.97 -0.64 5.13
C TRP A 33 11.60 -1.96 5.63
N PRO A 34 12.43 -2.72 4.85
CA PRO A 34 13.05 -3.94 5.36
C PRO A 34 14.14 -3.71 6.39
N LEU A 35 14.66 -2.47 6.50
CA LEU A 35 15.73 -2.08 7.42
C LEU A 35 15.18 -1.43 8.70
N LEU A 36 13.87 -1.13 8.71
CA LEU A 36 13.17 -0.51 9.84
C LEU A 36 12.32 -1.54 10.55
N THR A 37 12.26 -1.43 11.88
CA THR A 37 11.31 -2.20 12.67
C THR A 37 9.88 -1.79 12.38
N GLU A 38 8.94 -2.69 12.68
CA GLU A 38 7.51 -2.40 12.61
C GLU A 38 7.14 -1.12 13.39
N ALA A 39 7.68 -0.99 14.62
CA ALA A 39 7.44 0.15 15.50
C ALA A 39 7.98 1.46 14.92
N GLN A 40 9.21 1.49 14.38
CA GLN A 40 9.77 2.69 13.76
C GLN A 40 8.93 3.16 12.57
N ARG A 41 8.42 2.22 11.76
CA ARG A 41 7.54 2.57 10.63
C ARG A 41 6.20 3.14 11.11
N GLN A 42 5.59 2.51 12.12
CA GLN A 42 4.33 2.97 12.70
C GLN A 42 4.49 4.35 13.35
N GLU A 43 5.61 4.60 14.04
CA GLU A 43 5.95 5.93 14.57
C GLU A 43 6.03 6.97 13.46
N GLY A 44 6.80 6.72 12.40
CA GLY A 44 6.88 7.65 11.27
C GLY A 44 5.52 7.96 10.62
N VAL A 45 4.65 6.94 10.47
CA VAL A 45 3.27 7.15 10.02
C VAL A 45 2.49 8.04 10.99
N ALA A 46 2.53 7.74 12.29
CA ALA A 46 1.81 8.53 13.30
C ALA A 46 2.28 9.99 13.33
N ARG A 47 3.59 10.23 13.17
CA ARG A 47 4.19 11.56 13.11
C ARG A 47 3.74 12.34 11.88
N LEU A 48 3.74 11.72 10.69
CA LEU A 48 3.25 12.34 9.46
C LEU A 48 1.76 12.71 9.55
N VAL A 49 0.93 11.79 10.04
CA VAL A 49 -0.51 12.02 10.17
C VAL A 49 -0.82 13.09 11.22
N ALA A 50 -0.14 13.07 12.38
CA ALA A 50 -0.31 14.09 13.41
C ALA A 50 0.11 15.50 12.94
N ALA A 51 1.04 15.57 11.99
CA ALA A 51 1.45 16.82 11.34
C ALA A 51 0.46 17.29 10.24
N GLY A 52 -0.63 16.55 9.99
CA GLY A 52 -1.64 16.89 8.99
C GLY A 52 -1.23 16.55 7.55
N ILE A 53 -0.21 15.71 7.35
CA ILE A 53 0.25 15.31 6.01
C ILE A 53 -0.62 14.14 5.51
N PRO A 54 -1.30 14.26 4.35
CA PRO A 54 -2.05 13.16 3.74
C PRO A 54 -1.14 11.96 3.48
N THR A 55 -1.36 10.87 4.22
CA THR A 55 -0.44 9.72 4.24
C THR A 55 -1.14 8.45 3.78
N ILE A 56 -0.56 7.78 2.78
CA ILE A 56 -0.93 6.43 2.33
C ILE A 56 0.07 5.44 2.92
N VAL A 57 -0.41 4.44 3.66
CA VAL A 57 0.46 3.52 4.39
C VAL A 57 0.88 2.32 3.56
N GLY A 58 2.19 2.12 3.44
CA GLY A 58 2.77 0.93 2.80
C GLY A 58 2.70 -0.30 3.71
N THR A 59 2.01 -1.36 3.26
CA THR A 59 1.80 -2.58 4.05
C THR A 59 2.83 -3.70 3.77
N GLY A 60 3.97 -3.36 3.18
CA GLY A 60 5.05 -4.33 2.94
C GLY A 60 5.56 -4.90 4.26
N ALA A 61 5.64 -6.22 4.38
CA ALA A 61 6.09 -6.87 5.60
C ALA A 61 6.64 -8.26 5.32
N VAL A 62 7.43 -8.79 6.26
CA VAL A 62 8.02 -10.14 6.16
C VAL A 62 6.97 -11.25 6.26
N ASN A 63 5.80 -10.97 6.83
CA ASN A 63 4.69 -11.91 7.00
C ASN A 63 3.32 -11.19 7.02
N SER A 64 2.23 -11.95 6.90
CA SER A 64 0.87 -11.39 6.90
C SER A 64 0.46 -10.72 8.21
N LYS A 65 1.00 -11.17 9.36
CA LYS A 65 0.61 -10.62 10.67
C LYS A 65 1.07 -9.16 10.79
N GLU A 66 2.31 -8.88 10.40
CA GLU A 66 2.86 -7.51 10.39
C GLU A 66 2.20 -6.63 9.32
N ALA A 67 1.91 -7.17 8.12
CA ALA A 67 1.19 -6.42 7.09
C ALA A 67 -0.21 -5.96 7.58
N VAL A 68 -0.92 -6.86 8.27
CA VAL A 68 -2.21 -6.58 8.93
C VAL A 68 -2.05 -5.54 10.04
N SER A 69 -0.98 -5.65 10.83
CA SER A 69 -0.70 -4.69 11.90
C SER A 69 -0.46 -3.27 11.37
N HIS A 70 0.28 -3.13 10.27
CA HIS A 70 0.45 -1.83 9.60
C HIS A 70 -0.87 -1.24 9.09
N ALA A 71 -1.74 -2.06 8.50
CA ALA A 71 -3.06 -1.61 8.05
C ALA A 71 -3.95 -1.18 9.22
N ALA A 72 -4.06 -2.01 10.27
CA ALA A 72 -4.84 -1.67 11.45
C ALA A 72 -4.33 -0.40 12.16
N HIS A 73 -2.99 -0.24 12.23
CA HIS A 73 -2.38 0.98 12.73
C HIS A 73 -2.74 2.20 11.88
N ALA A 74 -2.68 2.08 10.55
CA ALA A 74 -3.03 3.15 9.62
C ALA A 74 -4.45 3.70 9.87
N GLU A 75 -5.44 2.82 10.00
CA GLU A 75 -6.82 3.23 10.31
C GLU A 75 -6.90 3.87 11.70
N LYS A 76 -6.25 3.26 12.70
CA LYS A 76 -6.24 3.77 14.08
C LYS A 76 -5.70 5.21 14.18
N VAL A 77 -4.66 5.55 13.44
CA VAL A 77 -4.03 6.89 13.52
C VAL A 77 -4.64 7.91 12.55
N GLY A 78 -5.56 7.49 11.68
CA GLY A 78 -6.23 8.39 10.73
C GLY A 78 -5.44 8.66 9.45
N ALA A 79 -4.66 7.67 8.97
CA ALA A 79 -4.08 7.74 7.63
C ALA A 79 -5.18 7.82 6.55
N GLN A 80 -4.84 8.24 5.34
CA GLN A 80 -5.83 8.49 4.28
C GLN A 80 -5.95 7.36 3.26
N GLY A 81 -5.09 6.34 3.33
CA GLY A 81 -5.21 5.18 2.45
C GLY A 81 -4.16 4.12 2.71
N LEU A 82 -4.28 3.02 1.96
CA LEU A 82 -3.35 1.89 2.00
C LEU A 82 -2.74 1.62 0.62
N MET A 83 -1.43 1.37 0.62
CA MET A 83 -0.74 0.71 -0.48
C MET A 83 -0.55 -0.76 -0.08
N VAL A 84 -1.43 -1.62 -0.59
CA VAL A 84 -1.49 -3.05 -0.27
C VAL A 84 -0.43 -3.81 -1.06
N ILE A 85 0.60 -4.26 -0.35
CA ILE A 85 1.77 -4.94 -0.92
C ILE A 85 1.55 -6.46 -0.94
N PRO A 86 1.92 -7.18 -2.03
CA PRO A 86 1.86 -8.64 -2.08
C PRO A 86 2.74 -9.32 -1.02
N ARG A 87 2.35 -10.55 -0.66
CA ARG A 87 3.09 -11.42 0.25
C ARG A 87 4.47 -11.76 -0.33
N VAL A 88 5.50 -11.68 0.52
CA VAL A 88 6.89 -12.00 0.16
C VAL A 88 7.42 -13.19 0.95
N LEU A 89 8.60 -13.68 0.54
CA LEU A 89 9.39 -14.78 1.13
C LEU A 89 8.68 -16.15 1.13
N SER A 90 7.60 -16.28 1.89
CA SER A 90 6.84 -17.52 2.03
C SER A 90 5.67 -17.53 1.06
N ARG A 91 5.62 -18.51 0.14
CA ARG A 91 4.51 -18.73 -0.81
C ARG A 91 4.20 -17.52 -1.71
N GLY A 92 5.21 -16.71 -2.06
CA GLY A 92 5.03 -15.50 -2.88
C GLY A 92 4.34 -15.74 -4.23
N ALA A 93 4.70 -16.81 -4.93
CA ALA A 93 4.09 -17.14 -6.23
C ALA A 93 2.69 -17.79 -6.14
N SER A 94 2.15 -18.07 -4.94
CA SER A 94 0.91 -18.84 -4.77
C SER A 94 -0.32 -17.92 -4.80
N PRO A 95 -1.20 -18.01 -5.81
CA PRO A 95 -2.37 -17.13 -5.92
C PRO A 95 -3.31 -17.24 -4.71
N THR A 96 -3.53 -18.45 -4.20
CA THR A 96 -4.33 -18.68 -2.99
C THR A 96 -3.73 -18.00 -1.76
N ALA A 97 -2.40 -18.01 -1.62
CA ALA A 97 -1.73 -17.35 -0.50
C ALA A 97 -1.79 -15.82 -0.62
N GLN A 98 -1.66 -15.29 -1.84
CA GLN A 98 -1.77 -13.87 -2.12
C GLN A 98 -3.19 -13.36 -1.86
N LYS A 99 -4.21 -14.06 -2.36
CA LYS A 99 -5.61 -13.76 -2.09
C LYS A 99 -5.87 -13.65 -0.58
N ALA A 100 -5.51 -14.69 0.18
CA ALA A 100 -5.72 -14.69 1.63
C ALA A 100 -4.94 -13.57 2.34
N HIS A 101 -3.76 -13.21 1.85
CA HIS A 101 -2.96 -12.11 2.37
C HIS A 101 -3.63 -10.74 2.11
N PHE A 102 -4.06 -10.49 0.87
CA PHE A 102 -4.78 -9.27 0.51
C PHE A 102 -6.08 -9.11 1.30
N SER A 103 -6.89 -10.17 1.39
CA SER A 103 -8.13 -10.16 2.20
C SER A 103 -7.87 -9.80 3.66
N ALA A 104 -6.79 -10.34 4.25
CA ALA A 104 -6.45 -10.05 5.63
C ALA A 104 -6.07 -8.56 5.83
N ILE A 105 -5.29 -7.98 4.92
CA ILE A 105 -4.89 -6.57 4.97
C ILE A 105 -6.11 -5.65 4.78
N LEU A 106 -6.91 -5.90 3.74
CA LEU A 106 -8.10 -5.08 3.42
C LEU A 106 -9.12 -5.08 4.56
N LYS A 107 -9.33 -6.24 5.20
CA LYS A 107 -10.21 -6.40 6.36
C LYS A 107 -9.71 -5.67 7.61
N ALA A 108 -8.40 -5.45 7.74
CA ALA A 108 -7.80 -4.82 8.91
C ALA A 108 -8.03 -3.30 8.96
N ALA A 109 -8.33 -2.70 7.82
CA ALA A 109 -8.61 -1.27 7.68
C ALA A 109 -9.76 -1.00 6.68
N PRO A 110 -10.98 -1.46 6.99
CA PRO A 110 -12.11 -1.40 6.06
C PRO A 110 -12.56 0.03 5.74
N SER A 111 -12.17 1.02 6.54
CA SER A 111 -12.57 2.42 6.36
C SER A 111 -11.61 3.19 5.45
N LEU A 112 -10.41 2.65 5.19
CA LEU A 112 -9.38 3.31 4.38
C LEU A 112 -9.43 2.84 2.92
N PRO A 113 -9.42 3.76 1.94
CA PRO A 113 -9.27 3.39 0.53
C PRO A 113 -7.92 2.72 0.30
N ALA A 114 -7.92 1.64 -0.48
CA ALA A 114 -6.79 0.76 -0.67
C ALA A 114 -6.48 0.58 -2.15
N VAL A 115 -5.18 0.51 -2.45
CA VAL A 115 -4.64 0.27 -3.78
C VAL A 115 -3.74 -0.95 -3.73
N ILE A 116 -4.01 -1.98 -4.54
CA ILE A 116 -3.10 -3.14 -4.67
C ILE A 116 -1.91 -2.75 -5.53
N TYR A 117 -0.70 -3.02 -5.04
CA TYR A 117 0.53 -2.88 -5.81
C TYR A 117 0.84 -4.17 -6.58
N ASN A 118 1.12 -4.03 -7.87
CA ASN A 118 1.50 -5.11 -8.77
C ASN A 118 2.89 -4.86 -9.35
N SER A 119 3.70 -5.91 -9.42
CA SER A 119 5.05 -5.86 -9.98
C SER A 119 5.56 -7.28 -10.27
N PRO A 120 6.34 -7.48 -11.35
CA PRO A 120 6.97 -8.76 -11.63
C PRO A 120 7.93 -9.22 -10.51
N TYR A 121 8.38 -8.30 -9.64
CA TYR A 121 9.23 -8.62 -8.48
C TYR A 121 8.66 -9.74 -7.60
N TYR A 122 7.34 -9.81 -7.44
CA TYR A 122 6.71 -10.76 -6.52
C TYR A 122 6.59 -12.19 -7.09
N GLY A 123 7.00 -12.42 -8.34
CA GLY A 123 6.81 -13.71 -9.02
C GLY A 123 5.33 -14.11 -9.13
N PHE A 124 4.45 -13.11 -9.07
CA PHE A 124 3.00 -13.23 -9.05
C PHE A 124 2.41 -11.95 -9.65
N ALA A 125 1.29 -12.07 -10.36
CA ALA A 125 0.56 -10.94 -10.92
C ALA A 125 -0.90 -10.99 -10.48
N THR A 126 -1.38 -9.91 -9.87
CA THR A 126 -2.81 -9.70 -9.66
C THR A 126 -3.46 -9.40 -11.00
N ARG A 127 -4.43 -10.22 -11.40
CA ARG A 127 -5.21 -10.04 -12.64
C ARG A 127 -6.65 -9.67 -12.33
N ALA A 128 -7.40 -9.33 -13.37
CA ALA A 128 -8.76 -8.82 -13.24
C ALA A 128 -9.70 -9.73 -12.44
N ASP A 129 -9.60 -11.04 -12.64
CA ASP A 129 -10.37 -12.06 -11.92
C ASP A 129 -10.18 -11.96 -10.40
N LEU A 130 -8.92 -11.96 -9.93
CA LEU A 130 -8.61 -11.85 -8.52
C LEU A 130 -8.95 -10.45 -7.97
N PHE A 131 -8.67 -9.39 -8.74
CA PHE A 131 -8.94 -8.02 -8.31
C PHE A 131 -10.43 -7.81 -8.04
N PHE A 132 -11.30 -8.19 -8.98
CA PHE A 132 -12.74 -8.04 -8.82
C PHE A 132 -13.32 -9.05 -7.82
N GLU A 133 -12.71 -10.23 -7.68
CA GLU A 133 -13.07 -11.13 -6.60
C GLU A 133 -12.86 -10.48 -5.23
N LEU A 134 -11.67 -9.93 -4.98
CA LEU A 134 -11.37 -9.22 -3.74
C LEU A 134 -12.27 -8.00 -3.56
N ARG A 135 -12.46 -7.18 -4.60
CA ARG A 135 -13.25 -5.95 -4.48
C ARG A 135 -14.73 -6.20 -4.14
N ARG A 136 -15.31 -7.31 -4.59
CA ARG A 136 -16.69 -7.69 -4.20
C ARG A 136 -16.81 -7.94 -2.70
N GLU A 137 -15.76 -8.46 -2.06
CA GLU A 137 -15.71 -8.70 -0.62
C GLU A 137 -15.25 -7.46 0.17
N PHE A 138 -14.39 -6.64 -0.44
CA PHE A 138 -13.69 -5.52 0.18
C PHE A 138 -13.91 -4.23 -0.65
N PRO A 139 -15.00 -3.48 -0.41
CA PRO A 139 -15.33 -2.29 -1.20
C PRO A 139 -14.33 -1.14 -1.04
N ASN A 140 -13.47 -1.21 -0.02
CA ASN A 140 -12.37 -0.28 0.16
C ASN A 140 -11.20 -0.50 -0.82
N LEU A 141 -11.17 -1.61 -1.57
CA LEU A 141 -10.24 -1.79 -2.69
C LEU A 141 -10.69 -0.96 -3.89
N ILE A 142 -10.10 0.23 -4.05
CA ILE A 142 -10.50 1.21 -5.06
C ILE A 142 -9.42 1.50 -6.10
N GLY A 143 -8.29 0.79 -6.08
CA GLY A 143 -7.26 1.05 -7.07
C GLY A 143 -6.25 -0.04 -7.28
N PHE A 144 -5.51 0.12 -8.38
CA PHE A 144 -4.46 -0.76 -8.83
C PHE A 144 -3.22 0.08 -9.16
N LYS A 145 -2.07 -0.26 -8.59
CA LYS A 145 -0.79 0.37 -8.89
C LYS A 145 0.11 -0.61 -9.65
N GLU A 146 0.66 -0.19 -10.78
CA GLU A 146 1.49 -1.05 -11.63
C GLU A 146 2.95 -0.55 -11.72
N PHE A 147 3.92 -1.47 -11.67
CA PHE A 147 5.36 -1.17 -11.76
C PHE A 147 6.11 -2.02 -12.81
N GLY A 148 5.45 -2.95 -13.50
CA GLY A 148 6.07 -3.80 -14.51
C GLY A 148 6.54 -3.00 -15.72
N GLY A 149 5.61 -2.67 -16.62
CA GLY A 149 5.90 -1.92 -17.84
C GLY A 149 4.65 -1.58 -18.64
N ALA A 150 4.83 -1.02 -19.84
CA ALA A 150 3.73 -0.52 -20.66
C ALA A 150 2.66 -1.58 -20.99
N ALA A 151 3.05 -2.83 -21.20
CA ALA A 151 2.12 -3.92 -21.47
C ALA A 151 1.25 -4.27 -20.24
N ASP A 152 1.84 -4.33 -19.04
CA ASP A 152 1.11 -4.60 -17.81
C ASP A 152 0.21 -3.42 -17.41
N MET A 153 0.69 -2.19 -17.59
CA MET A 153 -0.12 -0.98 -17.40
C MET A 153 -1.32 -0.96 -18.36
N ARG A 154 -1.10 -1.32 -19.63
CA ARG A 154 -2.17 -1.42 -20.62
C ARG A 154 -3.18 -2.50 -20.24
N TYR A 155 -2.72 -3.66 -19.77
CA TYR A 155 -3.61 -4.71 -19.28
C TYR A 155 -4.46 -4.21 -18.09
N ALA A 156 -3.84 -3.55 -17.10
CA ALA A 156 -4.57 -2.98 -15.97
C ALA A 156 -5.57 -1.90 -16.40
N ALA A 157 -5.24 -1.07 -17.40
CA ALA A 157 -6.14 -0.10 -17.97
C ALA A 157 -7.37 -0.76 -18.63
N GLU A 158 -7.14 -1.68 -19.57
CA GLU A 158 -8.19 -2.30 -20.38
C GLU A 158 -9.09 -3.22 -19.56
N PHE A 159 -8.53 -4.00 -18.63
CA PHE A 159 -9.25 -5.11 -17.99
C PHE A 159 -9.60 -4.88 -16.52
N ILE A 160 -9.10 -3.81 -15.89
CA ILE A 160 -9.36 -3.54 -14.46
C ILE A 160 -9.94 -2.14 -14.26
N THR A 161 -9.15 -1.11 -14.57
CA THR A 161 -9.42 0.26 -14.10
C THR A 161 -10.37 1.04 -15.00
N SER A 162 -10.55 0.64 -16.27
CA SER A 162 -11.57 1.22 -17.17
C SER A 162 -12.90 0.46 -17.17
N GLN A 163 -13.06 -0.54 -16.29
CA GLN A 163 -14.29 -1.32 -16.18
C GLN A 163 -15.30 -0.69 -15.20
N ASP A 164 -14.83 0.17 -14.29
CA ASP A 164 -15.61 0.86 -13.26
C ASP A 164 -14.92 2.19 -12.94
N ASP A 165 -15.59 3.32 -13.18
CA ASP A 165 -15.04 4.68 -12.98
C ASP A 165 -14.63 4.98 -11.53
N SER A 166 -15.06 4.17 -10.57
CA SER A 166 -14.63 4.27 -9.17
C SER A 166 -13.29 3.59 -8.89
N VAL A 167 -12.67 2.92 -9.87
CA VAL A 167 -11.39 2.22 -9.72
C VAL A 167 -10.26 3.01 -10.38
N THR A 168 -9.25 3.38 -9.60
CA THR A 168 -8.13 4.22 -10.07
C THR A 168 -6.91 3.39 -10.48
N LEU A 169 -6.30 3.73 -11.63
CA LEU A 169 -4.96 3.28 -12.01
C LEU A 169 -3.90 4.24 -11.46
N MET A 170 -2.89 3.73 -10.79
CA MET A 170 -1.70 4.48 -10.37
C MET A 170 -0.46 3.90 -11.07
N ALA A 171 0.42 4.77 -11.56
CA ALA A 171 1.73 4.40 -12.11
C ALA A 171 2.84 5.02 -11.26
#